data_AF-A0A6M1NAR3-F1
#
_entry.id   AF-A0A6M1NAR3-F1
#
_cell.length_a   1.000
_cell.length_b   1.000
_cell.length_c   1.000
_cell.angle_alpha   90.00
_cell.angle_beta   90.00
_cell.angle_gamma   90.00
#
_symmetry.space_group_name_H-M   'P 1'
#
loop_
_entity.id
_entity.type
_entity.pdbx_description
1 polymer ?
#
loop_
_entity_poly.entity_id
_entity_poly.type
_entity_poly.pdbx_seq_one_letter_code
_entity_poly.pdbx_strand_id
1 'polypeptide(L)'
;MKKSLLIAAISMFLSFGLNAQTKPKGIFLHHKAVMDELNMTPEQRTKIVEIRKATDVKSIVDDTTLSESEKKKAKIEMYRKRTQEQNAVLTPEQLAKLKKMKAEAKKGN
;
A
#
# COMPACT_ATOMS: atom_id res chain seq x y z
N MET A 1 -63.82 1.79 -7.51
CA MET A 1 -63.38 3.02 -6.80
C MET A 1 -63.58 2.82 -5.30
N LYS A 2 -62.51 2.99 -4.50
CA LYS A 2 -62.50 3.22 -3.02
C LYS A 2 -62.96 2.01 -2.18
N LYS A 3 -62.37 1.63 -1.04
CA LYS A 3 -61.20 1.97 -0.22
C LYS A 3 -61.13 0.83 0.84
N SER A 4 -59.91 0.52 1.31
CA SER A 4 -59.56 0.28 2.72
C SER A 4 -58.95 -1.08 3.12
N LEU A 5 -57.79 -0.91 3.79
CA LEU A 5 -57.37 -1.46 5.09
C LEU A 5 -56.35 -2.63 5.15
N LEU A 6 -55.42 -2.41 6.10
CA LEU A 6 -54.44 -3.28 6.77
C LEU A 6 -53.01 -3.19 6.20
N ILE A 7 -52.15 -2.29 6.70
CA ILE A 7 -51.43 -2.28 8.01
C ILE A 7 -50.44 -3.44 8.15
N ALA A 8 -49.21 -3.03 8.50
CA ALA A 8 -48.10 -3.78 9.07
C ALA A 8 -47.27 -4.64 8.11
N ALA A 9 -46.10 -4.13 7.77
CA ALA A 9 -44.88 -4.74 8.28
C ALA A 9 -43.68 -3.81 8.05
N ILE A 10 -43.16 -3.30 9.17
CA ILE A 10 -41.73 -3.22 9.43
C ILE A 10 -40.99 -2.23 8.51
N SER A 11 -41.06 -0.95 8.88
CA SER A 11 -39.98 0.00 8.59
C SER A 11 -38.76 -0.37 9.45
N MET A 12 -38.12 -1.50 9.13
CA MET A 12 -36.77 -1.76 9.59
C MET A 12 -35.91 -0.74 8.86
N PHE A 13 -35.42 0.26 9.59
CA PHE A 13 -34.27 1.04 9.17
C PHE A 13 -33.18 0.03 8.81
N LEU A 14 -33.05 -0.29 7.51
CA LEU A 14 -31.82 -0.83 6.98
C LEU A 14 -30.82 0.32 7.05
N SER A 15 -30.23 0.47 8.24
CA SER A 15 -28.91 1.07 8.37
C SER A 15 -27.95 0.13 7.63
N PHE A 16 -27.90 0.26 6.30
CA PHE A 16 -26.70 -0.05 5.54
C PHE A 16 -25.63 0.92 6.00
N GLY A 17 -25.07 0.66 7.19
CA GLY A 17 -23.73 1.08 7.50
C GLY A 17 -22.82 0.30 6.57
N LEU A 18 -22.69 0.77 5.33
CA LEU A 18 -21.52 0.52 4.51
C LEU A 18 -20.34 1.15 5.25
N ASN A 19 -19.86 0.48 6.31
CA ASN A 19 -18.48 0.60 6.70
C ASN A 19 -17.70 -0.03 5.55
N ALA A 20 -17.49 0.74 4.49
CA ALA A 20 -16.38 0.52 3.59
C ALA A 20 -15.15 0.53 4.49
N GLN A 21 -14.72 -0.66 4.93
CA GLN A 21 -13.42 -0.84 5.56
C GLN A 21 -12.40 -0.46 4.50
N THR A 22 -12.13 0.83 4.36
CA THR A 22 -10.93 1.32 3.69
C THR A 22 -9.79 0.94 4.62
N LYS A 23 -9.32 -0.30 4.51
CA LYS A 23 -8.04 -0.70 5.11
C LYS A 23 -7.05 0.41 4.74
N PRO A 24 -6.44 1.12 5.70
CA PRO A 24 -5.56 2.22 5.36
C PRO A 24 -4.47 1.69 4.43
N LYS A 25 -4.38 2.29 3.24
CA LYS A 25 -3.41 1.90 2.22
C LYS A 25 -2.03 2.02 2.84
N GLY A 26 -1.24 0.94 2.82
CA GLY A 26 0.13 0.95 3.33
C GLY A 26 0.95 2.10 2.73
N ILE A 27 1.91 2.61 3.49
CA ILE A 27 2.81 3.68 3.01
C ILE A 27 3.88 3.09 2.10
N PHE A 28 3.75 3.34 0.80
CA PHE A 28 4.71 2.96 -0.23
C PHE A 28 5.45 4.19 -0.76
N LEU A 29 6.79 4.14 -0.73
CA LEU A 29 7.62 5.30 -1.04
C LEU A 29 7.41 5.85 -2.46
N HIS A 30 7.16 4.98 -3.44
CA HIS A 30 6.97 5.35 -4.84
C HIS A 30 5.60 5.98 -5.15
N HIS A 31 4.69 6.06 -4.18
CA HIS A 31 3.41 6.74 -4.37
C HIS A 31 3.61 8.25 -4.40
N LYS A 32 2.96 8.93 -5.35
CA LYS A 32 3.09 10.39 -5.54
C LYS A 32 2.87 11.16 -4.24
N ALA A 33 1.79 10.86 -3.51
CA ALA A 33 1.48 11.53 -2.24
C ALA A 33 2.58 11.38 -1.18
N VAL A 34 3.25 10.23 -1.11
CA VAL A 34 4.36 10.01 -0.16
C VAL A 34 5.60 10.79 -0.60
N MET A 35 5.92 10.82 -1.89
CA MET A 35 7.05 11.60 -2.41
C MET A 35 6.82 13.11 -2.25
N ASP A 36 5.58 13.58 -2.41
CA ASP A 36 5.16 14.96 -2.15
C ASP A 36 5.32 15.31 -0.67
N GLU A 37 4.81 14.46 0.23
CA GLU A 37 4.92 14.67 1.67
C GLU A 37 6.38 14.70 2.15
N LEU A 38 7.28 13.97 1.49
CA LEU A 38 8.73 13.98 1.78
C LEU A 38 9.48 15.13 1.11
N ASN A 39 8.79 16.01 0.38
CA ASN A 39 9.40 17.11 -0.38
C ASN A 39 10.56 16.62 -1.27
N MET A 40 10.39 15.46 -1.92
CA MET A 40 11.45 14.90 -2.76
C MET A 40 11.73 15.77 -3.99
N THR A 41 13.00 15.92 -4.34
CA THR A 41 13.42 16.57 -5.58
C THR A 41 13.01 15.74 -6.81
N PRO A 42 12.92 16.35 -8.02
CA PRO A 42 12.65 15.61 -9.25
C PRO A 42 13.64 14.44 -9.49
N GLU A 43 14.90 14.62 -9.15
CA GLU A 43 15.96 13.62 -9.31
C GLU A 43 15.76 12.45 -8.34
N GLN A 44 15.43 12.76 -7.07
CA GLN A 44 15.10 11.72 -6.08
C GLN A 44 13.90 10.89 -6.55
N ARG A 45 12.83 11.54 -7.02
CA ARG A 45 11.62 10.86 -7.53
C ARG A 45 11.94 9.93 -8.69
N THR A 46 12.74 10.41 -9.64
CA THR A 46 13.17 9.64 -10.81
C THR A 46 13.92 8.39 -10.37
N LYS A 47 14.92 8.53 -9.50
CA LYS A 47 15.68 7.40 -8.94
C LYS A 47 14.80 6.38 -8.22
N ILE A 48 13.84 6.84 -7.39
CA ILE A 48 12.90 5.93 -6.69
C ILE A 48 12.05 5.11 -7.68
N VAL A 49 11.58 5.74 -8.76
CA VAL A 49 10.81 5.06 -9.81
C VAL A 49 11.68 4.08 -10.59
N GLU A 50 12.92 4.44 -10.92
CA GLU A 50 13.88 3.56 -11.61
C GLU A 50 14.23 2.33 -10.77
N ILE A 51 14.56 2.50 -9.49
CA ILE A 51 14.83 1.39 -8.56
C ILE A 51 13.64 0.43 -8.50
N ARG A 52 12.40 0.97 -8.48
CA ARG A 52 11.19 0.14 -8.53
C ARG A 52 11.08 -0.63 -9.84
N LYS A 53 11.30 0.02 -10.99
CA LYS A 53 11.22 -0.62 -12.32
C LYS A 53 12.27 -1.70 -12.52
N ALA A 54 13.47 -1.51 -11.98
CA ALA A 54 14.56 -2.48 -12.01
C ALA A 54 14.30 -3.73 -11.15
N THR A 55 13.30 -3.68 -10.26
CA THR A 55 12.92 -4.80 -9.41
C THR A 55 11.99 -5.74 -10.18
N ASP A 56 12.54 -6.79 -10.79
CA ASP A 56 11.75 -7.81 -11.46
C ASP A 56 11.33 -8.94 -10.51
N VAL A 57 10.06 -8.93 -10.11
CA VAL A 57 9.45 -10.02 -9.33
C VAL A 57 9.05 -11.18 -10.22
N LYS A 58 8.81 -10.93 -11.51
CA LYS A 58 8.25 -11.90 -12.44
C LYS A 58 9.23 -13.04 -12.71
N SER A 59 10.52 -12.74 -12.88
CA SER A 59 11.56 -13.78 -12.96
C SER A 59 11.53 -14.74 -11.77
N ILE A 60 11.34 -14.25 -10.53
CA ILE A 60 11.25 -15.12 -9.35
C ILE A 60 9.97 -15.97 -9.34
N VAL A 61 8.85 -15.40 -9.79
CA VAL A 61 7.55 -16.09 -9.82
C VAL A 61 7.53 -17.19 -10.89
N ASP A 62 8.03 -16.86 -12.08
CA ASP A 62 8.03 -17.73 -13.25
C ASP A 62 9.15 -18.79 -13.22
N ASP A 63 10.12 -18.67 -12.31
CA ASP A 63 11.18 -19.66 -12.14
C ASP A 63 10.62 -21.01 -11.66
N THR A 64 10.59 -22.00 -12.54
CA THR A 64 10.09 -23.35 -12.24
C THR A 64 11.10 -24.22 -11.49
N THR A 65 12.34 -23.75 -11.31
CA THR A 65 13.40 -24.47 -10.60
C THR A 65 13.35 -24.26 -9.10
N LEU A 66 12.67 -23.20 -8.64
CA LEU A 66 12.52 -22.85 -7.23
C LEU A 66 11.22 -23.41 -6.63
N SER A 67 11.30 -23.94 -5.42
CA SER A 67 10.13 -24.22 -4.60
C SER A 67 9.43 -22.92 -4.13
N GLU A 68 8.17 -23.00 -3.72
CA GLU A 68 7.43 -21.84 -3.20
C GLU A 68 8.10 -21.18 -1.98
N SER A 69 8.75 -21.97 -1.14
CA SER A 69 9.52 -21.48 0.01
C SER A 69 10.74 -20.67 -0.44
N GLU A 70 11.46 -21.14 -1.45
CA GLU A 70 12.62 -20.45 -2.03
C GLU A 70 12.20 -19.17 -2.76
N LYS A 71 11.11 -19.21 -3.54
CA LYS A 71 10.51 -18.02 -4.16
C LYS A 71 10.14 -16.98 -3.11
N LYS A 72 9.57 -17.40 -1.98
CA LYS A 72 9.24 -16.49 -0.87
C LYS A 72 10.49 -15.83 -0.28
N LYS A 73 11.56 -16.60 -0.03
CA LYS A 73 12.84 -16.08 0.45
C LYS A 73 13.47 -15.09 -0.55
N ALA A 74 13.52 -15.47 -1.83
CA ALA A 74 14.04 -14.63 -2.91
C ALA A 74 13.27 -13.30 -3.03
N LYS A 75 11.93 -13.33 -2.98
CA LYS A 75 11.10 -12.11 -2.96
C LYS A 75 11.41 -11.21 -1.76
N ILE A 76 11.54 -11.78 -0.56
CA ILE A 76 11.86 -11.01 0.65
C ILE A 76 13.22 -10.33 0.51
N GLU A 77 14.24 -11.06 0.06
CA GLU A 77 15.57 -10.51 -0.13
C GLU A 77 15.60 -9.40 -1.19
N MET A 78 14.94 -9.64 -2.32
CA MET A 78 14.80 -8.65 -3.38
C MET A 78 14.09 -7.37 -2.89
N TYR A 79 12.99 -7.51 -2.13
CA TYR A 79 12.32 -6.35 -1.54
C TYR A 79 13.17 -5.64 -0.47
N ARG A 80 13.97 -6.38 0.30
CA ARG A 80 14.92 -5.82 1.27
C ARG A 80 15.97 -4.98 0.55
N LYS A 81 16.60 -5.52 -0.50
CA LYS A 81 17.58 -4.82 -1.33
C LYS A 81 16.99 -3.55 -1.94
N ARG A 82 15.82 -3.66 -2.58
CA ARG A 82 15.10 -2.50 -3.12
C ARG A 82 14.85 -1.42 -2.07
N THR A 83 14.44 -1.82 -0.86
CA THR A 83 14.17 -0.88 0.24
C THR A 83 15.46 -0.18 0.69
N GLN A 84 16.58 -0.88 0.73
CA GLN A 84 17.88 -0.29 1.06
C GLN A 84 18.31 0.73 0.01
N GLU A 85 18.22 0.39 -1.27
CA GLU A 85 18.54 1.29 -2.39
C GLU A 85 17.65 2.54 -2.37
N GLN A 86 16.35 2.37 -2.14
CA GLN A 86 15.41 3.47 -1.99
C GLN A 86 15.75 4.39 -0.82
N ASN A 87 16.09 3.83 0.34
CA ASN A 87 16.45 4.62 1.51
C ASN A 87 17.75 5.42 1.30
N ALA A 88 18.68 4.91 0.49
CA ALA A 88 19.93 5.60 0.17
C ALA A 88 19.73 6.86 -0.70
N VAL A 89 18.57 6.99 -1.37
CA VAL A 89 18.22 8.19 -2.14
C VAL A 89 17.69 9.32 -1.24
N LEU A 90 17.21 8.98 -0.04
CA LEU A 90 16.58 9.92 0.88
C LEU A 90 17.63 10.61 1.75
N THR A 91 17.36 11.85 2.13
CA THR A 91 18.09 12.48 3.24
C THR A 91 17.74 11.80 4.57
N PRO A 92 18.59 11.94 5.61
CA PRO A 92 18.29 11.41 6.93
C PRO A 92 16.93 11.87 7.49
N GLU A 93 16.58 13.13 7.26
CA GLU A 93 15.33 13.75 7.68
C GLU A 93 14.12 13.15 6.93
N GLN A 94 14.22 13.00 5.61
CA GLN A 94 13.19 12.36 4.79
C GLN A 94 12.98 10.89 5.23
N LEU A 95 14.06 10.16 5.51
CA LEU A 95 13.98 8.80 6.00
C LEU A 95 13.29 8.72 7.38
N ALA A 96 13.59 9.65 8.29
CA ALA A 96 12.94 9.73 9.59
C ALA A 96 11.43 10.01 9.44
N LYS A 97 11.05 10.97 8.58
CA LYS A 97 9.65 11.27 8.28
C LYS A 97 8.92 10.07 7.67
N LEU A 98 9.53 9.37 6.73
CA LEU A 98 8.99 8.14 6.13
C LEU A 98 8.73 7.05 7.19
N LYS A 99 9.66 6.85 8.13
CA LYS A 99 9.50 5.89 9.23
C LYS A 99 8.32 6.25 10.12
N LYS A 100 8.15 7.54 10.43
CA LYS A 100 7.01 8.05 11.21
C LYS A 100 5.68 7.78 10.49
N MET A 101 5.57 8.15 9.21
CA MET A 101 4.37 7.89 8.41
C MET A 101 4.01 6.39 8.38
N LYS A 102 5.00 5.51 8.21
CA LYS A 102 4.81 4.05 8.26
C LYS A 102 4.31 3.57 9.62
N ALA A 103 4.86 4.11 10.72
CA ALA A 103 4.45 3.76 12.06
C ALA A 103 3.01 4.20 12.36
N GLU A 104 2.62 5.39 11.93
CA GLU A 104 1.26 5.91 12.06
C GLU A 104 0.25 5.08 11.26
N ALA A 105 0.57 4.74 10.01
CA ALA A 105 -0.26 3.86 9.19
C ALA A 105 -0.41 2.45 9.78
N LYS A 106 0.60 1.96 10.52
CA LYS A 106 0.51 0.67 11.22
C LYS A 106 -0.41 0.75 12.44
N LYS A 107 -0.44 1.88 13.17
CA LYS A 107 -1.29 2.08 14.36
C LYS A 107 -2.76 2.30 14.02
N GLY A 108 -3.06 2.79 12.82
CA GLY A 108 -4.43 2.97 12.33
C GLY A 108 -5.05 1.71 11.69
N ASN A 109 -4.34 0.58 11.68
CA ASN A 109 -4.85 -0.76 11.32
C ASN A 109 -5.09 -1.57 12.60
#